data_AF-A0A9P6UGK5-F1
#
_entry.id   AF-A0A9P6UGK5-F1
#
_cell.length_a   1.000
_cell.length_b   1.000
_cell.length_c   1.000
_cell.angle_alpha   90.00
_cell.angle_beta   90.00
_cell.angle_gamma   90.00
#
_symmetry.space_group_name_H-M   'P 1'
#
loop_
_entity.id
_entity.type
_entity.pdbx_description
1 polymer ?
#
loop_
_entity_poly.entity_id
_entity_poly.type
_entity_poly.pdbx_seq_one_letter_code
_entity_poly.pdbx_strand_id
1 'polypeptide(L)' 'MPGNSYDGHTLAEALEQAAILSDVTPEVAIVDRGYKGFPIEGVKIYHSGMRR' A
#
# COMPACT_ATOMS: atom_id res chain seq x y z
N MET A 1 -3.44 13.52 10.38
CA MET A 1 -2.86 14.88 10.19
C MET A 1 -3.12 15.30 8.75
N PRO A 2 -3.37 16.58 8.42
CA PRO A 2 -3.69 16.99 7.04
C PRO A 2 -2.39 17.09 6.24
N GLY A 3 -1.86 15.94 5.85
CA GLY A 3 -1.01 15.78 4.68
C GLY A 3 -1.93 15.34 3.54
N ASN A 4 -1.59 15.70 2.31
CA ASN A 4 -2.39 15.40 1.13
C ASN A 4 -2.78 13.90 1.12
N SER A 5 -4.01 13.55 0.72
CA SER A 5 -4.48 12.14 0.69
C SER A 5 -3.60 11.21 -0.17
N TYR A 6 -2.69 11.80 -0.94
CA TYR A 6 -1.72 11.14 -1.83
C TYR A 6 -0.30 11.06 -1.26
N ASP A 7 -0.07 11.43 0.00
CA ASP A 7 1.25 11.29 0.67
C ASP A 7 1.54 9.82 1.05
N GLY A 8 0.64 8.91 0.69
CA GLY A 8 0.84 7.47 0.75
C GLY A 8 0.89 6.87 2.16
N HIS A 9 0.44 7.62 3.16
CA HIS A 9 0.21 7.15 4.53
C HIS A 9 -0.98 6.18 4.66
N THR A 10 -1.83 6.08 3.64
CA THR A 10 -3.05 5.25 3.68
C THR A 10 -2.80 3.76 3.40
N LEU A 11 -1.63 3.39 2.84
CA LEU A 11 -1.37 2.00 2.46
C LEU A 11 -1.29 1.07 3.68
N ALA A 12 -0.72 1.54 4.80
CA ALA A 12 -0.61 0.73 6.01
C ALA A 12 -1.99 0.41 6.60
N GLU A 13 -2.86 1.42 6.68
CA GLU A 13 -4.25 1.24 7.13
C GLU A 13 -5.03 0.31 6.19
N ALA A 14 -4.86 0.45 4.87
CA ALA A 14 -5.51 -0.41 3.89
C ALA A 14 -5.06 -1.88 4.02
N LEU A 15 -3.77 -2.12 4.26
CA LEU A 15 -3.23 -3.47 4.47
C LEU A 15 -3.70 -4.09 5.78
N GLU A 16 -3.79 -3.30 6.85
CA GLU A 16 -4.36 -3.72 8.13
C GLU A 16 -5.82 -4.14 7.96
N GLN A 17 -6.63 -3.33 7.27
CA GLN A 17 -8.02 -3.67 6.99
C GLN A 17 -8.15 -4.92 6.12
N ALA A 18 -7.31 -5.06 5.08
CA ALA A 18 -7.28 -6.26 4.26
C ALA A 18 -6.95 -7.50 5.09
N ALA A 19 -6.00 -7.41 6.03
CA ALA A 19 -5.64 -8.50 6.91
C ALA A 19 -6.79 -8.90 7.83
N ILE A 20 -7.49 -7.94 8.43
CA ILE A 20 -8.65 -8.20 9.29
C ILE A 20 -9.79 -8.88 8.51
N LEU A 21 -10.08 -8.38 7.30
CA LEU A 21 -11.20 -8.88 6.51
C LEU A 21 -10.94 -10.26 5.88
N SER A 22 -9.67 -10.57 5.60
CA SER A 22 -9.29 -11.83 4.95
C SER A 22 -8.71 -12.89 5.89
N ASP A 23 -8.35 -12.50 7.13
CA ASP A 23 -7.57 -13.31 8.08
C ASP A 23 -6.22 -13.78 7.49
N VAL A 24 -5.65 -12.99 6.57
CA VAL A 24 -4.40 -13.27 5.87
C VAL A 24 -3.51 -12.03 5.90
N THR A 25 -2.23 -12.19 6.25
CA THR A 25 -1.24 -11.11 6.18
C THR A 25 -0.85 -10.85 4.72
N PRO A 26 -1.10 -9.66 4.15
CA PRO A 26 -0.71 -9.38 2.78
C PRO A 26 0.81 -9.18 2.65
N GLU A 27 1.46 -9.94 1.76
CA GLU A 27 2.90 -9.81 1.49
C GLU A 27 3.21 -8.88 0.30
N VAL A 28 2.19 -8.53 -0.48
CA VAL A 28 2.33 -7.76 -1.72
C VAL A 28 1.23 -6.71 -1.82
N ALA A 29 1.61 -5.49 -2.19
CA ALA A 29 0.70 -4.40 -2.51
C ALA A 29 0.97 -3.90 -3.94
N ILE A 30 -0.10 -3.74 -4.73
CA ILE A 30 -0.02 -3.09 -6.04
C ILE A 30 -0.65 -1.71 -5.90
N VAL A 31 0.16 -0.67 -6.08
CA VAL A 31 -0.23 0.73 -5.88
C VAL A 31 -0.19 1.51 -7.19
N ASP A 32 -0.87 2.65 -7.25
CA ASP A 32 -0.81 3.50 -8.43
C ASP A 32 0.56 4.17 -8.63
N ARG A 33 0.86 4.60 -9.86
CA ARG A 33 2.09 5.33 -10.18
C ARG A 33 2.27 6.62 -9.40
N GLY A 34 1.16 7.22 -8.95
CA GLY A 34 1.17 8.44 -8.14
C GLY A 34 1.45 8.18 -6.66
N TYR A 35 1.49 6.92 -6.23
CA TYR A 35 1.80 6.58 -4.84
C TYR A 35 3.25 6.98 -4.52
N LYS A 36 3.39 7.89 -3.55
CA LYS A 36 4.69 8.36 -3.04
C LYS A 36 4.90 7.99 -1.57
N GLY A 37 4.10 7.05 -1.06
CA GLY A 37 4.20 6.64 0.33
C GLY A 37 5.47 5.85 0.61
N PHE A 38 5.68 5.61 1.89
CA PHE A 38 6.86 4.96 2.40
C PHE A 38 6.80 3.44 2.21
N PRO A 39 7.96 2.77 2.11
CA PRO A 39 8.00 1.31 2.17
C PRO A 39 7.39 0.82 3.48
N ILE A 40 6.68 -0.30 3.41
CA ILE A 40 6.09 -0.99 4.57
C ILE A 40 6.88 -2.27 4.78
N GLU A 41 7.35 -2.48 6.00
CA GLU A 41 8.14 -3.66 6.36
C GLU A 41 7.33 -4.94 6.12
N GLY A 42 7.98 -5.94 5.50
CA GLY A 42 7.34 -7.21 5.17
C GLY A 42 6.44 -7.19 3.92
N VAL A 43 6.23 -6.03 3.28
CA VAL A 43 5.34 -5.90 2.11
C VAL A 43 6.09 -5.44 0.87
N LYS A 44 6.01 -6.23 -0.20
CA LYS A 44 6.55 -5.85 -1.52
C LYS A 44 5.57 -4.93 -2.23
N ILE A 45 6.00 -3.72 -2.55
CA ILE A 45 5.18 -2.71 -3.23
C ILE A 45 5.53 -2.68 -4.72
N TYR A 46 4.52 -2.85 -5.58
CA TYR A 46 4.64 -2.73 -7.04
C TYR A 46 3.79 -1.58 -7.54
N HIS A 47 4.29 -0.83 -8.52
CA HIS A 47 3.49 0.20 -9.18
C HIS A 47 2.74 -0.36 -10.40
N SER A 48 1.45 -0.07 -10.45
CA SER A 48 0.56 -0.48 -11.54
C SER A 48 1.05 0.08 -12.89
N GLY A 49 0.98 -0.76 -13.93
CA GLY A 49 1.38 -0.36 -15.28
C GLY A 49 2.88 -0.29 -15.54
N MET A 50 3.75 -0.83 -14.68
CA MET A 50 5.11 -1.17 -15.08
C MET A 50 5.00 -2.33 -16.09
N ARG A 51 5.20 -2.05 -17.37
CA ARG A 51 5.30 -3.11 -18.40
C ARG A 51 6.51 -3.97 -18.04
N ARG A 52 6.33 -5.30 -18.07
CA ARG A 52 7.43 -6.26 -17.98
C ARG A 52 8.38 -6.10 -19.15
#